data_AF-K7FXE5-F1
#
_entry.id   AF-K7FXE5-F1
#
_cell.length_a   1.000
_cell.length_b   1.000
_cell.length_c   1.000
_cell.angle_alpha   90.00
_cell.angle_beta   90.00
_cell.angle_gamma   90.00
#
_symmetry.space_group_name_H-M   'P 1'
#
loop_
_entity.id
_entity.type
_entity.pdbx_description
1 polymer ?
#
loop_
_entity_poly.entity_id
_entity_poly.type
_entity_poly.pdbx_seq_one_letter_code
_entity_poly.pdbx_strand_id
1 'polypeptide(L)'
;MQFLQHLLELRKLTEAGGQTVFTKLESDSGTISNSVSRLLDGLLTFYKNPKFPVSNFLTQAVSVLINLITDTDLSNHVLKKCFEKLEEFNRNLVQIILSNSNFNRFQVQYSISHTLVLLGRCNLLRKSVISLLLSEVNQFADELQQTHQIEAKYNVTQYENIFSLCMILEQLLQSETEGNISSLDYDGEEKNKFLHNLDQIILHLADDFPLFSVYIWRLGALLNSSQMQIV
;
A
#
# COMPACT_ATOMS: atom_id res chain seq x y z
N MET A 1 -7.12 -24.29 9.03
CA MET A 1 -5.91 -25.10 9.33
C MET A 1 -4.71 -24.66 8.48
N GLN A 2 -4.81 -24.63 7.14
CA GLN A 2 -3.66 -24.33 6.27
C GLN A 2 -3.03 -22.94 6.47
N PHE A 3 -3.82 -21.87 6.68
CA PHE A 3 -3.30 -20.52 6.93
C PHE A 3 -2.41 -20.43 8.20
N LEU A 4 -2.84 -21.06 9.29
CA LEU A 4 -2.10 -21.14 10.55
C LEU A 4 -0.78 -21.91 10.38
N GLN A 5 -0.80 -22.99 9.60
CA GLN A 5 0.39 -23.78 9.34
C GLN A 5 1.44 -22.98 8.57
N HIS A 6 1.05 -22.29 7.50
CA HIS A 6 1.96 -21.46 6.72
C HIS A 6 2.49 -20.26 7.51
N LEU A 7 1.67 -19.65 8.37
CA LEU A 7 2.14 -18.62 9.29
C LEU A 7 3.26 -19.15 10.20
N LEU A 8 3.05 -20.32 10.81
CA LEU A 8 4.02 -20.90 11.74
C LEU A 8 5.32 -21.31 11.03
N GLU A 9 5.23 -21.79 9.78
CA GLU A 9 6.38 -22.09 8.93
C GLU A 9 7.20 -20.82 8.63
N LEU A 10 6.54 -19.74 8.18
CA LEU A 10 7.19 -18.46 7.88
C LEU A 10 7.75 -17.78 9.14
N ARG A 11 7.08 -17.92 10.28
CA ARG A 11 7.54 -17.40 11.56
C ARG A 11 8.86 -18.05 12.00
N LYS A 12 8.96 -19.39 11.91
CA LYS A 12 10.20 -20.10 12.23
C LYS A 12 11.37 -19.67 11.34
N LEU A 13 11.09 -19.37 10.07
CA LEU A 13 12.09 -18.87 9.13
C LEU A 13 12.60 -17.47 9.50
N THR A 14 11.69 -16.57 9.91
CA THR A 14 12.06 -15.20 10.33
C THR A 14 12.72 -15.14 11.70
N GLU A 15 12.41 -16.05 12.62
CA GLU A 15 13.01 -16.12 13.98
C GLU A 15 14.40 -16.80 14.00
N ALA A 16 14.71 -17.68 13.05
CA ALA A 16 15.94 -18.49 13.08
C ALA A 16 17.22 -17.75 12.63
N GLY A 17 17.12 -16.52 12.12
CA GLY A 17 18.24 -15.77 11.55
C GLY A 17 18.69 -16.34 10.20
N GLY A 18 18.67 -15.52 9.15
CA GLY A 18 18.78 -15.98 7.76
C GLY A 18 19.98 -16.89 7.45
N GLN A 19 21.15 -16.66 8.05
CA GLN A 19 22.42 -17.28 7.63
C GLN A 19 22.49 -18.81 7.64
N THR A 20 21.90 -19.51 8.62
CA THR A 20 21.93 -20.99 8.66
C THR A 20 20.83 -21.66 7.83
N VAL A 21 19.87 -20.88 7.34
CA VAL A 21 18.69 -21.36 6.61
C VAL A 21 18.87 -21.22 5.09
N PHE A 22 19.74 -20.31 4.62
CA PHE A 22 19.98 -20.05 3.20
C PHE A 22 20.48 -21.24 2.38
N THR A 23 21.38 -22.06 2.90
CA THR A 23 21.94 -23.22 2.16
C THR A 23 20.91 -24.34 1.93
N LYS A 24 19.78 -24.31 2.65
CA LYS A 24 18.66 -25.24 2.49
C LYS A 24 17.49 -24.62 1.72
N LEU A 25 17.51 -23.30 1.52
CA LEU A 25 16.40 -22.52 0.95
C LEU A 25 16.36 -22.51 -0.58
N GLU A 26 17.50 -22.68 -1.26
CA GLU A 26 17.53 -22.77 -2.72
C GLU A 26 16.65 -23.92 -3.24
N SER A 27 16.64 -25.06 -2.53
CA SER A 27 15.78 -26.22 -2.86
C SER A 27 14.31 -26.04 -2.48
N ASP A 28 13.99 -25.25 -1.45
CA ASP A 28 12.63 -25.11 -0.89
C ASP A 28 11.93 -23.78 -1.25
N SER A 29 12.56 -22.97 -2.12
CA SER A 29 12.07 -21.64 -2.47
C SER A 29 10.66 -21.61 -3.08
N GLY A 30 10.26 -22.67 -3.80
CA GLY A 30 8.89 -22.83 -4.28
C GLY A 30 7.87 -23.04 -3.15
N THR A 31 8.25 -23.80 -2.12
CA THR A 31 7.41 -24.06 -0.93
C THR A 31 7.22 -22.79 -0.11
N ILE A 32 8.26 -21.97 0.02
CA ILE A 32 8.19 -20.69 0.74
C ILE A 32 7.34 -19.69 -0.02
N SER A 33 7.55 -19.55 -1.34
CA SER A 33 6.71 -18.70 -2.19
C SER A 33 5.23 -19.08 -2.10
N ASN A 34 4.93 -20.39 -2.15
CA ASN A 34 3.55 -20.88 -1.99
C ASN A 34 2.97 -20.56 -0.60
N SER A 35 3.79 -20.64 0.44
CA SER A 35 3.38 -20.30 1.81
C SER A 35 3.09 -18.81 1.96
N VAL A 36 3.90 -17.95 1.34
CA VAL A 36 3.66 -16.49 1.27
C VAL A 36 2.37 -16.21 0.49
N SER A 37 2.18 -16.79 -0.70
CA SER A 37 0.95 -16.60 -1.49
C SER A 37 -0.31 -16.98 -0.69
N ARG A 38 -0.28 -18.11 0.01
CA ARG A 38 -1.40 -18.55 0.87
C ARG A 38 -1.62 -17.65 2.09
N LEU A 39 -0.55 -17.06 2.63
CA LEU A 39 -0.66 -16.04 3.67
C LEU A 39 -1.36 -14.79 3.12
N LEU A 40 -0.98 -14.32 1.93
CA LEU A 40 -1.62 -13.16 1.31
C LEU A 40 -3.11 -13.42 1.01
N ASP A 41 -3.45 -14.58 0.45
CA ASP A 41 -4.85 -14.96 0.17
C ASP A 41 -5.69 -15.07 1.45
N GLY A 42 -5.10 -15.61 2.52
CA GLY A 42 -5.76 -15.68 3.82
C GLY A 42 -6.01 -14.29 4.41
N LEU A 43 -5.01 -13.40 4.39
CA LEU A 43 -5.16 -12.01 4.82
C LEU A 43 -6.28 -11.29 4.03
N LEU A 44 -6.33 -11.44 2.70
CA LEU A 44 -7.40 -10.86 1.89
C LEU A 44 -8.78 -11.39 2.28
N THR A 45 -8.90 -12.69 2.54
CA THR A 45 -10.16 -13.29 2.97
C THR A 45 -10.63 -12.70 4.31
N PHE A 46 -9.71 -12.47 5.24
CA PHE A 46 -10.02 -11.81 6.52
C PHE A 46 -10.42 -10.34 6.34
N TYR A 47 -9.70 -9.58 5.52
CA TYR A 47 -10.01 -8.17 5.28
C TYR A 47 -11.35 -7.96 4.56
N LYS A 48 -11.73 -8.87 3.65
CA LYS A 48 -13.03 -8.83 2.97
C LYS A 48 -14.20 -9.16 3.89
N ASN A 49 -13.99 -10.03 4.88
CA ASN A 49 -15.04 -10.47 5.82
C ASN A 49 -14.57 -10.32 7.28
N PRO A 50 -14.43 -9.08 7.78
CA PRO A 50 -13.91 -8.81 9.10
C PRO A 50 -14.96 -9.17 10.16
N LYS A 51 -14.98 -10.42 10.61
CA LYS A 51 -15.70 -10.83 11.82
C LYS A 51 -14.88 -10.32 13.03
N PHE A 52 -15.52 -9.50 13.87
CA PHE A 52 -15.05 -8.91 15.14
C PHE A 52 -13.88 -9.61 15.88
N PRO A 53 -13.14 -8.84 16.71
CA PRO A 53 -12.26 -7.74 16.33
C PRO A 53 -11.00 -8.28 15.64
N VAL A 54 -10.15 -7.39 15.12
CA VAL A 54 -8.83 -7.72 14.56
C VAL A 54 -8.08 -8.61 15.54
N SER A 55 -8.10 -9.92 15.26
CA SER A 55 -7.54 -10.90 16.17
C SER A 55 -6.03 -10.70 16.30
N ASN A 56 -5.44 -11.01 17.46
CA ASN A 56 -3.97 -11.05 17.66
C ASN A 56 -3.24 -11.80 16.53
N PHE A 57 -3.96 -12.73 15.91
CA PHE A 57 -3.51 -13.51 14.78
C PHE A 57 -3.30 -12.71 13.48
N LEU A 58 -4.14 -11.70 13.19
CA LEU A 58 -3.93 -10.81 12.04
C LEU A 58 -2.69 -9.96 12.23
N THR A 59 -2.51 -9.41 13.44
CA THR A 59 -1.30 -8.65 13.80
C THR A 59 -0.05 -9.52 13.68
N GLN A 60 -0.12 -10.79 14.09
CA GLN A 60 0.97 -11.74 13.90
C GLN A 60 1.23 -12.05 12.42
N ALA A 61 0.19 -12.25 11.61
CA ALA A 61 0.32 -12.48 10.18
C ALA A 61 0.97 -11.31 9.45
N VAL A 62 0.55 -10.09 9.78
CA VAL A 62 1.18 -8.87 9.27
C VAL A 62 2.62 -8.77 9.77
N SER A 63 2.92 -9.05 11.04
CA SER A 63 4.29 -9.02 11.56
C SER A 63 5.23 -10.02 10.87
N VAL A 64 4.77 -11.24 10.63
CA VAL A 64 5.56 -12.25 9.90
C VAL A 64 5.81 -11.80 8.47
N LEU A 65 4.81 -11.21 7.81
CA LEU A 65 4.97 -10.64 6.47
C LEU A 65 5.99 -9.50 6.48
N ILE A 66 5.91 -8.57 7.45
CA ILE A 66 6.87 -7.46 7.61
C ILE A 66 8.29 -8.00 7.77
N ASN A 67 8.49 -8.93 8.70
CA ASN A 67 9.83 -9.47 8.97
C ASN A 67 10.43 -10.13 7.72
N LEU A 68 9.59 -10.82 6.94
CA LEU A 68 10.00 -11.45 5.68
C LEU A 68 10.34 -10.41 4.59
N ILE A 69 9.66 -9.27 4.53
CA ILE A 69 9.93 -8.22 3.54
C ILE A 69 11.07 -7.26 3.94
N THR A 70 11.37 -7.13 5.23
CA THR A 70 12.43 -6.25 5.74
C THR A 70 13.80 -6.92 5.81
N ASP A 71 13.84 -8.25 5.94
CA ASP A 71 15.10 -9.00 5.90
C ASP A 71 15.69 -8.93 4.49
N THR A 72 16.84 -8.28 4.33
CA THR A 72 17.45 -8.00 3.01
C THR A 72 17.84 -9.27 2.25
N ASP A 73 18.16 -10.34 2.97
CA ASP A 73 18.64 -11.58 2.38
C ASP A 73 17.45 -12.47 1.98
N LEU A 74 16.41 -12.56 2.81
CA LEU A 74 15.17 -13.27 2.48
C LEU A 74 14.32 -12.52 1.46
N SER A 75 14.25 -11.20 1.56
CA SER A 75 13.37 -10.36 0.73
C SER A 75 13.76 -10.46 -0.75
N ASN A 76 15.05 -10.39 -1.07
CA ASN A 76 15.52 -10.47 -2.44
C ASN A 76 15.23 -11.81 -3.11
N HIS A 77 15.23 -12.92 -2.36
CA HIS A 77 15.02 -14.26 -2.92
C HIS A 77 13.54 -14.66 -2.99
N VAL A 78 12.78 -14.38 -1.93
CA VAL A 78 11.36 -14.75 -1.83
C VAL A 78 10.48 -13.73 -2.54
N LEU A 79 10.72 -12.43 -2.35
CA LEU A 79 9.85 -11.40 -2.94
C LEU A 79 10.01 -11.28 -4.44
N LYS A 80 11.17 -11.59 -5.03
CA LYS A 80 11.28 -11.64 -6.49
C LYS A 80 10.33 -12.68 -7.11
N LYS A 81 10.11 -13.83 -6.45
CA LYS A 81 9.18 -14.86 -6.92
C LYS A 81 7.72 -14.54 -6.58
N CYS A 82 7.48 -13.83 -5.47
CA CYS A 82 6.14 -13.44 -5.04
C CYS A 82 5.73 -12.04 -5.49
N PHE A 83 6.53 -11.33 -6.28
CA PHE A 83 6.37 -9.90 -6.53
C PHE A 83 5.00 -9.58 -7.13
N GLU A 84 4.62 -10.29 -8.20
CA GLU A 84 3.32 -10.13 -8.85
C GLU A 84 2.17 -10.39 -7.88
N LYS A 85 2.29 -11.40 -7.00
CA LYS A 85 1.28 -11.73 -6.00
C LYS A 85 1.18 -10.66 -4.91
N LEU A 86 2.30 -10.04 -4.54
CA LEU A 86 2.33 -8.92 -3.60
C LEU A 86 1.72 -7.66 -4.20
N GLU A 87 1.98 -7.37 -5.48
CA GLU A 87 1.33 -6.27 -6.18
C GLU A 87 -0.18 -6.50 -6.31
N GLU A 88 -0.60 -7.72 -6.66
CA GLU A 88 -2.02 -8.11 -6.67
C GLU A 88 -2.65 -7.95 -5.29
N PHE A 89 -1.94 -8.35 -4.24
CA PHE A 89 -2.37 -8.17 -2.86
C PHE A 89 -2.56 -6.67 -2.53
N ASN A 90 -1.61 -5.81 -2.87
CA ASN A 90 -1.71 -4.36 -2.68
C ASN A 90 -2.90 -3.75 -3.41
N ARG A 91 -3.12 -4.12 -4.69
CA ARG A 91 -4.30 -3.71 -5.47
C ARG A 91 -5.59 -4.11 -4.77
N ASN A 92 -5.68 -5.36 -4.32
CA ASN A 92 -6.86 -5.83 -3.59
C ASN A 92 -7.07 -5.07 -2.27
N LEU A 93 -6.01 -4.74 -1.52
CA LEU A 93 -6.11 -3.95 -0.29
C LEU A 93 -6.67 -2.54 -0.56
N VAL A 94 -6.17 -1.86 -1.59
CA VAL A 94 -6.67 -0.53 -2.00
C VAL A 94 -8.15 -0.60 -2.39
N GLN A 95 -8.53 -1.60 -3.19
CA GLN A 95 -9.93 -1.79 -3.60
C GLN A 95 -10.84 -2.11 -2.41
N ILE A 96 -10.38 -2.88 -1.42
CA ILE A 96 -11.13 -3.08 -0.17
C ILE A 96 -11.31 -1.76 0.57
N ILE A 97 -10.28 -0.90 0.67
CA ILE A 97 -10.42 0.42 1.32
C ILE A 97 -11.49 1.26 0.61
N LEU A 98 -11.40 1.40 -0.73
CA LEU A 98 -12.27 2.27 -1.51
C LEU A 98 -13.73 1.82 -1.51
N SER A 99 -13.97 0.51 -1.57
CA SER A 99 -15.33 -0.07 -1.60
C SER A 99 -15.95 -0.33 -0.22
N ASN A 100 -15.23 -0.10 0.88
CA ASN A 100 -15.72 -0.46 2.21
C ASN A 100 -16.87 0.44 2.68
N SER A 101 -18.07 -0.12 2.72
CA SER A 101 -19.29 0.50 3.28
C SER A 101 -19.75 -0.14 4.58
N ASN A 102 -18.96 -1.04 5.17
CA ASN A 102 -19.36 -1.80 6.36
C ASN A 102 -19.37 -0.94 7.64
N PHE A 103 -20.14 -1.39 8.65
CA PHE A 103 -20.23 -0.70 9.95
C PHE A 103 -18.87 -0.58 10.67
N ASN A 104 -17.98 -1.57 10.50
CA ASN A 104 -16.63 -1.56 11.07
C ASN A 104 -15.57 -0.98 10.11
N ARG A 105 -15.98 -0.20 9.09
CA ARG A 105 -15.09 0.33 8.05
C ARG A 105 -13.79 0.93 8.57
N PHE A 106 -13.87 1.76 9.62
CA PHE A 106 -12.70 2.48 10.13
C PHE A 106 -11.65 1.57 10.75
N GLN A 107 -12.06 0.51 11.47
CA GLN A 107 -11.12 -0.46 12.06
C GLN A 107 -10.40 -1.29 10.98
N VAL A 108 -11.16 -1.67 9.96
CA VAL A 108 -10.66 -2.45 8.83
C VAL A 108 -9.72 -1.59 7.99
N GLN A 109 -10.13 -0.36 7.66
CA GLN A 109 -9.32 0.62 6.95
C GLN A 109 -8.03 0.94 7.70
N TYR A 110 -8.07 1.13 9.02
CA TYR A 110 -6.87 1.33 9.82
C TYR A 110 -5.89 0.16 9.69
N SER A 111 -6.39 -1.07 9.80
CA SER A 111 -5.58 -2.28 9.71
C SER A 111 -4.96 -2.46 8.32
N ILE A 112 -5.73 -2.21 7.26
CA ILE A 112 -5.26 -2.30 5.87
C ILE A 112 -4.27 -1.18 5.58
N SER A 113 -4.56 0.06 6.02
CA SER A 113 -3.69 1.21 5.85
C SER A 113 -2.33 0.96 6.49
N HIS A 114 -2.32 0.41 7.71
CA HIS A 114 -1.09 0.04 8.38
C HIS A 114 -0.28 -0.98 7.57
N THR A 115 -0.92 -2.06 7.09
CA THR A 115 -0.27 -3.06 6.22
C THR A 115 0.30 -2.46 4.94
N LEU A 116 -0.44 -1.56 4.26
CA LEU A 116 0.02 -0.88 3.04
C LEU A 116 1.21 0.04 3.31
N VAL A 117 1.20 0.82 4.40
CA VAL A 117 2.35 1.66 4.79
C VAL A 117 3.59 0.80 5.02
N LEU A 118 3.45 -0.35 5.70
CA LEU A 118 4.57 -1.24 5.94
C LEU A 118 5.13 -1.86 4.66
N LEU A 119 4.25 -2.28 3.74
CA LEU A 119 4.65 -2.78 2.43
C LEU A 119 5.32 -1.69 1.59
N GLY A 120 4.80 -0.47 1.59
CA GLY A 120 5.38 0.68 0.89
C GLY A 120 6.70 1.19 1.50
N ARG A 121 7.04 0.79 2.73
CA ARG A 121 8.37 1.05 3.32
C ARG A 121 9.43 0.03 2.88
N CYS A 122 9.03 -1.12 2.34
CA CYS A 122 9.98 -2.08 1.78
C CYS A 122 10.55 -1.54 0.46
N ASN A 123 11.87 -1.44 0.34
CA ASN A 123 12.56 -0.88 -0.84
C ASN A 123 12.10 -1.51 -2.17
N LEU A 124 11.78 -2.81 -2.17
CA LEU A 124 11.36 -3.54 -3.36
C LEU A 124 9.92 -3.18 -3.80
N LEU A 125 9.02 -2.96 -2.86
CA LEU A 125 7.59 -2.68 -3.14
C LEU A 125 7.26 -1.19 -3.10
N ARG A 126 8.14 -0.35 -2.56
CA ARG A 126 7.91 1.07 -2.36
C ARG A 126 7.43 1.77 -3.64
N LYS A 127 8.16 1.60 -4.74
CA LYS A 127 7.83 2.23 -6.02
C LYS A 127 6.47 1.77 -6.55
N SER A 128 6.18 0.47 -6.50
CA SER A 128 4.90 -0.05 -7.00
C SER A 128 3.72 0.35 -6.10
N VAL A 129 3.90 0.38 -4.78
CA VAL A 129 2.87 0.81 -3.83
C VAL A 129 2.54 2.29 -3.99
N ILE A 130 3.55 3.17 -4.02
CA ILE A 130 3.31 4.62 -4.17
C ILE A 130 2.70 4.90 -5.57
N SER A 131 3.15 4.21 -6.62
CA SER A 131 2.58 4.36 -7.98
C SER A 131 1.13 3.91 -8.05
N LEU A 132 0.79 2.80 -7.39
CA LEU A 132 -0.58 2.32 -7.28
C LEU A 132 -1.47 3.35 -6.58
N LEU A 133 -1.03 3.86 -5.43
CA LEU A 133 -1.78 4.85 -4.67
C LEU A 133 -1.98 6.15 -5.45
N LEU A 134 -0.95 6.63 -6.15
CA LEU A 134 -1.05 7.81 -7.01
C LEU A 134 -2.03 7.61 -8.17
N SER A 135 -1.98 6.45 -8.84
CA SER A 135 -2.89 6.12 -9.94
C SER A 135 -4.35 6.16 -9.49
N GLU A 136 -4.65 5.59 -8.32
CA GLU A 136 -6.01 5.58 -7.75
C GLU A 136 -6.48 6.98 -7.33
N VAL A 137 -5.58 7.81 -6.78
CA VAL A 137 -5.89 9.22 -6.45
C VAL A 137 -6.09 10.06 -7.72
N ASN A 138 -5.25 9.87 -8.75
CA ASN A 138 -5.39 10.51 -10.06
C ASN A 138 -6.73 10.15 -10.71
N GLN A 139 -7.04 8.85 -10.78
CA GLN A 139 -8.29 8.38 -11.34
C GLN A 139 -9.49 8.96 -10.58
N PHE A 140 -9.43 9.00 -9.25
CA PHE A 140 -10.52 9.57 -8.46
C PHE A 140 -10.68 11.08 -8.71
N ALA A 141 -9.58 11.83 -8.86
CA ALA A 141 -9.65 13.25 -9.21
C ALA A 141 -10.29 13.45 -10.59
N ASP A 142 -9.91 12.64 -11.59
CA ASP A 142 -10.49 12.65 -12.94
C ASP A 142 -12.01 12.33 -12.87
N GLU A 143 -12.43 11.31 -12.12
CA GLU A 143 -13.83 10.93 -11.91
C GLU A 143 -14.65 12.04 -11.22
N LEU A 144 -14.07 12.68 -10.19
CA LEU A 144 -14.73 13.73 -9.43
C LEU A 144 -14.93 14.99 -10.28
N GLN A 145 -13.92 15.35 -11.09
CA GLN A 145 -14.01 16.46 -12.03
C GLN A 145 -15.06 16.21 -13.12
N GLN A 146 -15.09 15.01 -13.70
CA GLN A 146 -16.12 14.66 -14.70
C GLN A 146 -17.53 14.70 -14.10
N THR A 147 -17.70 14.11 -12.90
CA THR A 147 -18.99 14.09 -12.19
C THR A 147 -19.49 15.50 -11.88
N HIS A 148 -18.58 16.39 -11.48
CA HIS A 148 -18.88 17.80 -11.24
C HIS A 148 -19.31 18.53 -12.53
N GLN A 149 -18.59 18.34 -13.64
CA GLN A 149 -18.91 18.99 -14.92
C GLN A 149 -20.31 18.63 -15.46
N ILE A 150 -20.81 17.43 -15.18
CA ILE A 150 -22.13 16.98 -15.63
C ILE A 150 -23.22 17.09 -14.56
N GLU A 151 -22.92 17.75 -13.43
CA GLU A 151 -23.81 17.89 -12.26
C GLU A 151 -24.38 16.55 -11.74
N ALA A 152 -23.62 15.46 -11.91
CA ALA A 152 -24.02 14.14 -11.46
C ALA A 152 -23.76 13.92 -9.97
N LYS A 153 -24.41 12.91 -9.39
CA LYS A 153 -24.14 12.48 -8.01
C LYS A 153 -22.85 11.67 -7.97
N TYR A 154 -21.93 12.04 -7.08
CA TYR A 154 -20.72 11.26 -6.78
C TYR A 154 -20.98 10.19 -5.70
N ASN A 155 -20.12 9.18 -5.66
CA ASN A 155 -20.17 8.14 -4.64
C ASN A 155 -19.58 8.66 -3.32
N VAL A 156 -20.45 9.04 -2.37
CA VAL A 156 -20.04 9.56 -1.05
C VAL A 156 -19.15 8.58 -0.30
N THR A 157 -19.39 7.28 -0.40
CA THR A 157 -18.56 6.27 0.29
C THR A 157 -17.14 6.28 -0.25
N GLN A 158 -16.99 6.31 -1.58
CA GLN A 158 -15.68 6.37 -2.24
C GLN A 158 -14.97 7.70 -1.93
N TYR A 159 -15.70 8.82 -1.93
CA TYR A 159 -15.19 10.13 -1.54
C TYR A 159 -14.67 10.16 -0.09
N GLU A 160 -15.36 9.55 0.86
CA GLU A 160 -14.86 9.45 2.23
C GLU A 160 -13.64 8.52 2.33
N ASN A 161 -13.64 7.43 1.58
CA ASN A 161 -12.61 6.41 1.66
C ASN A 161 -11.29 6.83 0.98
N ILE A 162 -11.32 7.72 -0.03
CA ILE A 162 -10.11 8.18 -0.73
C ILE A 162 -9.09 8.83 0.22
N PHE A 163 -9.57 9.49 1.28
CA PHE A 163 -8.71 10.14 2.26
C PHE A 163 -7.80 9.15 2.99
N SER A 164 -8.22 7.88 3.12
CA SER A 164 -7.34 6.83 3.65
C SER A 164 -6.13 6.61 2.74
N LEU A 165 -6.33 6.62 1.41
CA LEU A 165 -5.23 6.50 0.45
C LEU A 165 -4.30 7.71 0.49
N CYS A 166 -4.87 8.93 0.55
CA CYS A 166 -4.08 10.15 0.69
C CYS A 166 -3.20 10.12 1.95
N MET A 167 -3.74 9.64 3.09
CA MET A 167 -2.99 9.52 4.34
C MET A 167 -1.89 8.45 4.29
N ILE A 168 -2.13 7.32 3.62
CA ILE A 168 -1.11 6.28 3.41
C ILE A 168 0.02 6.86 2.55
N LEU A 169 -0.34 7.48 1.42
CA LEU A 169 0.61 8.05 0.47
C LEU A 169 1.46 9.12 1.14
N GLU A 170 0.84 10.01 1.92
CA GLU A 170 1.56 11.02 2.69
C GLU A 170 2.58 10.39 3.65
N GLN A 171 2.19 9.38 4.45
CA GLN A 171 3.14 8.72 5.37
C GLN A 171 4.32 8.08 4.63
N LEU A 172 4.07 7.52 3.44
CA LEU A 172 5.12 6.95 2.61
C LEU A 172 6.04 8.05 2.08
N LEU A 173 5.52 9.18 1.59
CA LEU A 173 6.33 10.28 1.07
C LEU A 173 7.13 10.99 2.18
N GLN A 174 6.57 11.17 3.37
CA GLN A 174 7.29 11.75 4.52
C GLN A 174 8.42 10.85 5.02
N SER A 175 8.31 9.52 4.88
CA SER A 175 9.39 8.62 5.30
C SER A 175 10.69 8.77 4.50
N GLU A 176 10.68 9.50 3.37
CA GLU A 176 11.90 9.85 2.62
C GLU A 176 12.74 10.90 3.34
N THR A 177 12.12 11.72 4.18
CA THR A 177 12.79 12.89 4.77
C THR A 177 13.67 12.53 5.98
N GLU A 178 13.54 11.30 6.51
CA GLU A 178 14.19 10.88 7.77
C GLU A 178 15.38 9.92 7.61
N GLY A 179 15.72 9.45 6.40
CA GLY A 179 16.82 8.50 6.21
C GLY A 179 17.44 8.49 4.82
N ASN A 180 18.78 8.56 4.77
CA ASN A 180 19.64 8.48 3.58
C ASN A 180 19.44 7.19 2.76
N ILE A 181 18.32 7.08 2.05
CA ILE A 181 18.19 6.21 0.89
C ILE A 181 18.19 7.17 -0.29
N SER A 182 19.21 7.03 -1.14
CA SER A 182 19.42 7.85 -2.33
C SER A 182 18.10 8.14 -3.03
N SER A 183 17.78 9.42 -3.15
CA SER A 183 16.65 10.06 -3.83
C SER A 183 16.55 9.74 -5.33
N LEU A 184 17.08 8.61 -5.78
CA LEU A 184 17.08 8.24 -7.17
C LEU A 184 15.77 7.57 -7.55
N ASP A 185 15.05 8.28 -8.42
CA ASP A 185 14.22 7.71 -9.48
C ASP A 185 12.77 7.37 -9.13
N TYR A 186 12.16 8.26 -8.35
CA TYR A 186 10.70 8.45 -8.41
C TYR A 186 10.30 9.26 -9.67
N ASP A 187 10.83 8.91 -10.85
CA ASP A 187 10.33 9.38 -12.14
C ASP A 187 9.26 8.40 -12.65
N GLY A 188 8.16 8.31 -11.89
CA GLY A 188 7.01 7.50 -12.25
C GLY A 188 6.06 8.31 -13.13
N GLU A 189 5.59 7.72 -14.23
CA GLU A 189 4.54 8.28 -15.09
C GLU A 189 3.37 8.84 -14.29
N GLU A 190 2.94 8.13 -13.24
CA GLU A 190 1.86 8.56 -12.34
C GLU A 190 2.19 9.80 -11.52
N LYS A 191 3.44 9.98 -11.08
CA LYS A 191 3.87 11.21 -10.38
C LYS A 191 3.82 12.39 -11.35
N ASN A 192 4.37 12.21 -12.55
CA ASN A 192 4.39 13.28 -13.55
C ASN A 192 2.97 13.66 -13.98
N LYS A 193 2.09 12.68 -14.18
CA LYS A 193 0.66 12.92 -14.43
C LYS A 193 0.01 13.69 -13.28
N PHE A 194 0.24 13.24 -12.03
CA PHE A 194 -0.31 13.89 -10.83
C PHE A 194 0.12 15.35 -10.73
N LEU A 195 1.41 15.63 -10.86
CA LEU A 195 1.97 16.98 -10.75
C LEU A 195 1.54 17.87 -11.91
N HIS A 196 1.44 17.34 -13.13
CA HIS A 196 0.98 18.09 -14.29
C HIS A 196 -0.48 18.56 -14.15
N ASN A 197 -1.34 17.70 -13.60
CA ASN A 197 -2.76 17.99 -13.45
C ASN A 197 -3.09 18.73 -12.15
N LEU A 198 -2.12 18.87 -11.23
CA LEU A 198 -2.33 19.36 -9.86
C LEU A 198 -3.09 20.70 -9.81
N ASP A 199 -2.59 21.71 -10.51
CA ASP A 199 -3.17 23.06 -10.50
C ASP A 199 -4.57 23.07 -11.10
N GLN A 200 -4.81 22.28 -12.15
CA GLN A 200 -6.13 22.16 -12.76
C GLN A 200 -7.11 21.49 -11.80
N ILE A 201 -6.72 20.39 -11.15
CA ILE A 201 -7.58 19.69 -10.19
C ILE A 201 -7.98 20.63 -9.06
N ILE A 202 -7.02 21.37 -8.48
CA ILE A 202 -7.30 22.32 -7.40
C ILE A 202 -8.23 23.44 -7.88
N LEU A 203 -7.96 24.04 -9.05
CA LEU A 203 -8.78 25.13 -9.57
C LEU A 203 -10.24 24.72 -9.80
N HIS A 204 -10.48 23.51 -10.32
CA HIS A 204 -11.83 23.04 -10.66
C HIS A 204 -12.59 22.45 -9.46
N LEU A 205 -11.89 21.89 -8.47
CA LEU A 205 -12.53 21.16 -7.38
C LEU A 205 -12.51 21.90 -6.03
N ALA A 206 -11.78 23.02 -5.89
CA ALA A 206 -11.63 23.68 -4.59
C ALA A 206 -12.94 24.22 -4.01
N ASP A 207 -13.85 24.71 -4.84
CA ASP A 207 -15.10 25.31 -4.37
C ASP A 207 -16.09 24.25 -3.84
N ASP A 208 -16.23 23.12 -4.55
CA ASP A 208 -17.17 22.06 -4.18
C ASP A 208 -16.56 20.95 -3.31
N PHE A 209 -15.26 20.72 -3.46
CA PHE A 209 -14.49 19.68 -2.77
C PHE A 209 -13.22 20.25 -2.12
N PRO A 210 -13.35 21.25 -1.22
CA PRO A 210 -12.20 21.93 -0.62
C PRO A 210 -11.30 20.98 0.15
N LEU A 211 -11.88 20.00 0.86
CA LEU A 211 -11.10 19.03 1.63
C LEU A 211 -10.23 18.16 0.70
N PHE A 212 -10.79 17.65 -0.39
CA PHE A 212 -10.04 16.87 -1.37
C PHE A 212 -8.90 17.70 -1.98
N SER A 213 -9.21 18.93 -2.38
CA SER A 213 -8.23 19.86 -2.96
C SER A 213 -7.05 20.15 -2.02
N VAL A 214 -7.30 20.30 -0.71
CA VAL A 214 -6.24 20.47 0.31
C VAL A 214 -5.34 19.23 0.39
N TYR A 215 -5.90 18.03 0.36
CA TYR A 215 -5.10 16.79 0.36
C TYR A 215 -4.25 16.67 -0.89
N ILE A 216 -4.83 16.94 -2.06
CA ILE A 216 -4.13 16.91 -3.34
C ILE A 216 -2.97 17.91 -3.37
N TRP A 217 -3.20 19.14 -2.93
CA TRP A 217 -2.15 20.15 -2.79
C TRP A 217 -1.01 19.69 -1.87
N ARG A 218 -1.35 19.14 -0.69
CA ARG A 218 -0.38 18.65 0.29
C ARG A 218 0.47 17.50 -0.28
N LEU A 219 -0.14 16.57 -0.99
CA LEU A 219 0.57 15.49 -1.69
C LEU A 219 1.49 16.04 -2.78
N GLY A 220 1.03 17.01 -3.57
CA GLY A 220 1.85 17.70 -4.56
C GLY A 220 3.07 18.39 -3.95
N ALA A 221 2.90 19.07 -2.82
CA ALA A 221 4.00 19.67 -2.08
C ALA A 221 5.05 18.63 -1.62
N LEU A 222 4.60 17.48 -1.10
CA LEU A 222 5.50 16.39 -0.71
C LEU A 222 6.27 15.82 -1.91
N LEU A 223 5.59 15.57 -3.03
CA LEU A 223 6.19 15.04 -4.26
C LEU A 223 7.18 16.01 -4.94
N ASN A 224 6.95 17.32 -4.81
CA ASN A 224 7.85 18.37 -5.28
C ASN A 224 9.03 18.59 -4.32
N SER A 225 8.82 18.45 -3.01
CA SER A 225 9.88 18.59 -2.01
C SER A 225 10.99 17.54 -2.17
N SER A 226 10.64 16.33 -2.62
CA SER A 226 11.60 15.28 -2.97
C SER A 226 12.40 15.57 -4.24
N GLN A 227 12.04 16.59 -5.05
CA GLN A 227 12.89 17.08 -6.15
C GLN A 227 13.88 18.17 -5.69
N MET A 228 13.55 18.95 -4.65
CA MET A 228 14.39 20.09 -4.21
C MET A 228 15.61 19.71 -3.37
N GLN A 229 15.84 18.41 -3.09
CA GLN A 229 17.09 17.96 -2.46
C GLN A 229 18.26 17.79 -3.44
N ILE A 230 18.08 18.17 -4.71
CA ILE A 230 19.11 18.15 -5.75
C ILE A 230 19.35 19.58 -6.26
N VAL A 231 19.93 20.45 -5.43
CA VAL A 231 20.66 21.66 -5.87
C VAL A 231 21.86 21.88 -4.95
#